data_AF-A0A925U112-F1
#
_entry.id   AF-A0A925U112-F1
#
_cell.length_a   1.000
_cell.length_b   1.000
_cell.length_c   1.000
_cell.angle_alpha   90.00
_cell.angle_beta   90.00
_cell.angle_gamma   90.00
#
_symmetry.space_group_name_H-M   'P 1'
#
loop_
_entity.id
_entity.type
_entity.pdbx_description
1 polymer ?
#
loop_
_entity_poly.entity_id
_entity_poly.type
_entity_poly.pdbx_seq_one_letter_code
_entity_poly.pdbx_strand_id
1 'polypeptide(L)'
;MKKSKIGLTILLVIVLSASVFTAITITSPTTTDKTEIILNDSSVHKQHDHNNVNCVFKTVFEGQFNFDSLKYNTPADVQRSIEKGLEWIVKAQAADGGWGAGSHYHQDITDPHQVNSDPATTAMVSMAILRCDNVLNGGKYSIQLNKALNYLFACVETSAPEDINITKEQNTQPQIKLGQNIDVVLTSQFLTNILD
;
A
#
# COMPACT_ATOMS: atom_id res chain seq x y z
N MET A 1 46.15 -61.26 -9.72
CA MET A 1 45.86 -62.11 -8.54
C MET A 1 44.61 -61.57 -7.85
N LYS A 2 43.59 -62.45 -7.69
CA LYS A 2 42.36 -62.44 -6.84
C LYS A 2 41.58 -61.11 -6.69
N LYS A 3 40.43 -60.87 -7.36
CA LYS A 3 39.05 -61.45 -7.27
C LYS A 3 38.26 -61.16 -5.98
N SER A 4 37.16 -60.42 -6.17
CA SER A 4 35.76 -60.65 -5.72
C SER A 4 35.42 -60.71 -4.22
N LYS A 5 34.41 -59.94 -3.80
CA LYS A 5 33.11 -60.49 -3.34
C LYS A 5 32.05 -59.39 -3.15
N ILE A 6 31.23 -59.27 -4.18
CA ILE A 6 29.80 -58.91 -4.12
C ILE A 6 29.04 -60.03 -3.41
N GLY A 7 28.09 -59.65 -2.55
CA GLY A 7 26.95 -60.49 -2.14
C GLY A 7 27.14 -61.31 -0.85
N LEU A 8 26.47 -60.88 0.23
CA LEU A 8 25.85 -61.71 1.28
C LEU A 8 25.27 -60.75 2.35
N THR A 9 24.08 -60.16 2.20
CA THR A 9 22.88 -60.67 2.90
C THR A 9 21.61 -60.13 2.23
N ILE A 10 21.16 -60.81 1.17
CA ILE A 10 19.75 -60.90 0.79
C ILE A 10 19.42 -62.37 1.02
N LEU A 11 18.58 -62.68 2.02
CA LEU A 11 17.53 -63.69 1.98
C LEU A 11 16.98 -63.91 3.41
N LEU A 12 15.76 -63.43 3.69
CA LEU A 12 14.69 -64.32 4.16
C LEU A 12 13.32 -63.62 4.06
N VAL A 13 12.57 -63.99 3.01
CA VAL A 13 11.16 -64.44 3.07
C VAL A 13 10.12 -63.39 3.45
N ILE A 14 9.46 -62.74 2.48
CA ILE A 14 8.26 -63.18 1.73
C ILE A 14 7.06 -63.44 2.66
N VAL A 15 5.93 -62.80 2.31
CA VAL A 15 4.53 -63.25 2.41
C VAL A 15 3.62 -62.36 3.28
N LEU A 16 2.73 -61.66 2.57
CA LEU A 16 1.32 -61.38 2.87
C LEU A 16 0.88 -61.22 4.34
N SER A 17 0.35 -60.04 4.68
CA SER A 17 -1.08 -59.91 5.05
C SER A 17 -1.45 -58.45 5.27
N ALA A 18 -2.70 -58.14 4.94
CA ALA A 18 -3.33 -56.84 4.93
C ALA A 18 -3.53 -56.24 6.34
N SER A 19 -3.70 -54.91 6.37
CA SER A 19 -4.39 -54.13 7.42
C SER A 19 -3.63 -54.06 8.76
N VAL A 20 -3.14 -52.91 9.24
CA VAL A 20 -3.96 -51.81 9.78
C VAL A 20 -3.21 -50.48 9.61
N PHE A 21 -3.74 -49.57 8.80
CA PHE A 21 -3.42 -48.15 8.86
C PHE A 21 -4.28 -47.54 9.99
N THR A 22 -3.68 -47.15 11.12
CA THR A 22 -4.35 -46.28 12.09
C THR A 22 -4.30 -44.84 11.59
N ALA A 23 -5.27 -44.50 10.74
CA ALA A 23 -5.62 -43.10 10.46
C ALA A 23 -6.38 -42.55 11.67
N ILE A 24 -5.77 -41.63 12.42
CA ILE A 24 -6.51 -40.77 13.35
C ILE A 24 -7.31 -39.79 12.49
N THR A 25 -8.55 -40.16 12.24
CA THR A 25 -9.54 -39.31 11.57
C THR A 25 -10.44 -38.79 12.68
N ILE A 26 -10.29 -37.50 13.04
CA ILE A 26 -11.29 -36.83 13.88
C ILE A 26 -12.44 -36.47 12.93
N THR A 27 -13.41 -37.37 12.83
CA THR A 27 -14.73 -37.09 12.27
C THR A 27 -15.52 -36.29 13.28
N SER A 28 -15.81 -35.02 12.98
CA SER A 28 -16.93 -34.31 13.60
C SER A 28 -18.21 -34.65 12.82
N PRO A 29 -19.31 -35.05 13.49
CA PRO A 29 -20.52 -35.48 12.81
C PRO A 29 -21.32 -34.30 12.24
N THR A 30 -21.91 -34.55 11.08
CA THR A 30 -22.87 -33.72 10.36
C THR A 30 -24.27 -33.77 10.97
N THR A 31 -24.99 -32.64 10.89
CA THR A 31 -26.47 -32.46 10.75
C THR A 31 -27.34 -33.01 11.89
N THR A 32 -28.32 -32.34 12.49
CA THR A 32 -29.23 -31.24 12.11
C THR A 32 -30.00 -30.91 13.39
N ASP A 33 -30.11 -29.65 13.81
CA ASP A 33 -31.39 -29.16 14.35
C ASP A 33 -31.44 -27.63 14.28
N LYS A 34 -32.58 -27.12 13.81
CA LYS A 34 -32.89 -25.70 13.74
C LYS A 34 -33.45 -25.30 15.10
N THR A 35 -32.79 -24.37 15.78
CA THR A 35 -33.48 -23.56 16.78
C THR A 35 -32.87 -22.17 16.76
N GLU A 36 -33.60 -21.23 16.15
CA GLU A 36 -33.41 -19.80 16.32
C GLU A 36 -33.45 -19.47 17.81
N ILE A 37 -32.32 -19.02 18.36
CA ILE A 37 -32.34 -18.26 19.60
C ILE A 37 -32.58 -16.81 19.17
N ILE A 38 -33.85 -16.43 19.15
CA ILE A 38 -34.28 -15.04 19.07
C ILE A 38 -33.89 -14.39 20.40
N LEU A 39 -32.74 -13.72 20.44
CA LEU A 39 -32.50 -12.70 21.45
C LEU A 39 -33.33 -11.47 21.06
N ASN A 40 -34.56 -11.46 21.56
CA ASN A 40 -35.38 -10.26 21.70
C ASN A 40 -34.66 -9.33 22.68
N ASP A 41 -33.75 -8.49 22.20
CA ASP A 41 -33.52 -7.20 22.84
C ASP A 41 -34.43 -6.17 22.18
N SER A 42 -35.67 -6.21 22.64
CA SER A 42 -36.63 -5.14 22.48
C SER A 42 -36.21 -3.96 23.34
N SER A 43 -35.19 -3.24 22.89
CA SER A 43 -34.97 -1.84 23.26
C SER A 43 -34.54 -1.05 22.02
N VAL A 44 -35.40 -1.13 21.00
CA VAL A 44 -35.64 -0.02 20.08
C VAL A 44 -35.97 1.20 20.95
N HIS A 45 -34.95 2.02 21.25
CA HIS A 45 -35.18 3.37 21.72
C HIS A 45 -35.86 4.13 20.58
N LYS A 46 -37.19 4.15 20.69
CA LYS A 46 -38.08 4.92 19.85
C LYS A 46 -37.73 6.40 20.02
N GLN A 47 -37.32 6.99 18.90
CA GLN A 47 -37.15 8.41 18.56
C GLN A 47 -37.49 9.43 19.65
N HIS A 48 -36.51 10.26 19.99
CA HIS A 48 -36.76 11.68 20.21
C HIS A 48 -36.54 12.42 18.90
N ASP A 49 -37.64 12.72 18.23
CA ASP A 49 -37.75 13.88 17.35
C ASP A 49 -37.64 15.13 18.22
N HIS A 50 -36.47 15.77 18.19
CA HIS A 50 -36.34 17.16 18.56
C HIS A 50 -35.65 17.88 17.41
N ASN A 51 -36.48 18.54 16.60
CA ASN A 51 -36.13 19.61 15.68
C ASN A 51 -34.96 19.29 14.76
N ASN A 52 -35.35 18.88 13.54
CA ASN A 52 -34.65 19.11 12.29
C ASN A 52 -33.67 20.30 12.33
N VAL A 53 -32.45 20.03 12.75
CA VAL A 53 -31.29 20.81 12.40
C VAL A 53 -30.48 19.85 11.57
N ASN A 54 -30.50 20.06 10.26
CA ASN A 54 -29.54 19.50 9.32
C ASN A 54 -28.13 19.68 9.91
N CYS A 55 -27.68 18.69 10.68
CA CYS A 55 -26.38 18.73 11.30
C CYS A 55 -25.41 18.36 10.20
N VAL A 56 -24.85 19.37 9.56
CA VAL A 56 -23.85 19.24 8.50
C VAL A 56 -22.75 18.27 8.92
N PHE A 57 -22.37 18.28 10.21
CA PHE A 57 -21.40 17.34 10.77
C PHE A 57 -21.86 15.87 10.67
N LYS A 58 -23.11 15.55 10.98
CA LYS A 58 -23.63 14.18 10.86
C LYS A 58 -23.77 13.74 9.41
N THR A 59 -24.15 14.67 8.54
CA THR A 59 -24.25 14.41 7.10
C THR A 59 -22.89 14.12 6.47
N VAL A 60 -21.85 14.87 6.84
CA VAL A 60 -20.50 14.75 6.25
C VAL A 60 -19.66 13.65 6.90
N PHE A 61 -19.68 13.53 8.23
CA PHE A 61 -18.74 12.67 8.98
C PHE A 61 -19.36 11.37 9.50
N GLU A 62 -20.68 11.31 9.73
CA GLU A 62 -21.34 10.09 10.23
C GLU A 62 -21.99 9.26 9.10
N GLY A 63 -21.67 9.57 7.84
CA GLY A 63 -22.10 8.76 6.69
C GLY A 63 -23.61 8.77 6.42
N GLN A 64 -24.36 9.75 6.95
CA GLN A 64 -25.79 9.88 6.67
C GLN A 64 -26.08 10.31 5.22
N PHE A 65 -25.04 10.68 4.47
CA PHE A 65 -25.12 10.99 3.05
C PHE A 65 -24.68 9.77 2.21
N ASN A 66 -25.49 9.39 1.22
CA ASN A 66 -25.11 8.35 0.26
C ASN A 66 -24.14 8.92 -0.78
N PHE A 67 -22.83 8.75 -0.55
CA PHE A 67 -21.77 9.21 -1.45
C PHE A 67 -21.72 8.46 -2.79
N ASP A 68 -22.32 7.27 -2.91
CA ASP A 68 -22.41 6.56 -4.20
C ASP A 68 -23.24 7.32 -5.23
N SER A 69 -24.12 8.22 -4.77
CA SER A 69 -24.90 9.11 -5.62
C SER A 69 -24.10 10.32 -6.16
N LEU A 70 -22.93 10.62 -5.59
CA LEU A 70 -22.04 11.71 -6.02
C LEU A 70 -20.98 11.24 -7.03
N LYS A 71 -21.35 10.33 -7.94
CA LYS A 71 -20.49 9.98 -9.08
C LYS A 71 -20.44 11.15 -10.05
N TYR A 72 -19.49 12.05 -9.83
CA TYR A 72 -19.14 13.06 -10.81
C TYR A 72 -18.30 12.41 -11.92
N ASN A 73 -18.79 12.46 -13.16
CA ASN A 73 -18.04 11.97 -14.29
C ASN A 73 -16.99 13.01 -14.70
N THR A 74 -15.72 12.67 -14.55
CA THR A 74 -14.62 13.51 -15.03
C THR A 74 -14.74 13.68 -16.55
N PRO A 75 -14.78 14.93 -17.07
CA PRO A 75 -14.83 15.16 -18.50
C PRO A 75 -13.66 14.49 -19.23
N ALA A 76 -13.90 13.97 -20.44
CA ALA A 76 -12.90 13.21 -21.19
C ALA A 76 -11.59 13.98 -21.44
N ASP A 77 -11.67 15.30 -21.62
CA ASP A 77 -10.48 16.14 -21.82
C ASP A 77 -9.64 16.30 -20.55
N VAL A 78 -10.29 16.30 -19.38
CA VAL A 78 -9.61 16.32 -18.08
C VAL A 78 -8.91 14.98 -17.87
N GLN A 79 -9.60 13.87 -18.14
CA GLN A 79 -9.02 12.53 -18.06
C GLN A 79 -7.77 12.40 -18.94
N ARG A 80 -7.85 12.87 -20.19
CA ARG A 80 -6.71 12.89 -21.12
C ARG A 80 -5.55 13.74 -20.60
N SER A 81 -5.84 14.83 -19.91
CA SER A 81 -4.80 15.71 -19.33
C SER A 81 -4.09 15.03 -18.16
N ILE A 82 -4.85 14.33 -17.31
CA ILE A 82 -4.29 13.51 -16.21
C ILE A 82 -3.39 12.43 -16.77
N GLU A 83 -3.84 11.68 -17.78
CA GLU A 83 -3.05 10.62 -18.42
C GLU A 83 -1.72 11.15 -18.98
N LYS A 84 -1.75 12.28 -19.70
CA LYS A 84 -0.53 12.94 -20.20
C LYS A 84 0.41 13.37 -19.07
N GLY A 85 -0.15 13.90 -17.98
CA GLY A 85 0.62 14.29 -16.80
C GLY A 85 1.32 13.11 -16.15
N LEU A 86 0.61 12.00 -15.94
CA LEU A 86 1.17 10.77 -15.39
C LEU A 86 2.25 10.17 -16.29
N GLU A 87 2.04 10.19 -17.61
CA GLU A 87 3.06 9.73 -18.57
C GLU A 87 4.34 10.55 -18.52
N TRP A 88 4.23 11.87 -18.31
CA TRP A 88 5.39 12.72 -18.09
C TRP A 88 6.07 12.43 -16.75
N ILE A 89 5.30 12.36 -15.65
CA ILE A 89 5.81 12.08 -14.30
C ILE A 89 6.61 10.77 -14.27
N VAL A 90 6.07 9.72 -14.89
CA VAL A 90 6.70 8.39 -14.94
C VAL A 90 8.00 8.41 -15.74
N LYS A 91 8.07 9.19 -16.82
CA LYS A 91 9.31 9.38 -17.59
C LYS A 91 10.34 10.19 -16.82
N ALA A 92 9.90 11.16 -16.01
CA ALA A 92 10.74 12.02 -15.20
C ALA A 92 11.33 11.34 -13.96
N GLN A 93 10.90 10.12 -13.62
CA GLN A 93 11.43 9.39 -12.46
C GLN A 93 12.92 9.10 -12.64
N ALA A 94 13.72 9.38 -11.61
CA ALA A 94 15.14 9.11 -11.62
C ALA A 94 15.44 7.60 -11.48
N ALA A 95 16.68 7.22 -11.78
CA ALA A 95 17.11 5.82 -11.75
C ALA A 95 17.07 5.20 -10.34
N ASP A 96 17.20 6.01 -9.30
CA ASP A 96 17.09 5.63 -7.89
C ASP A 96 15.63 5.40 -7.44
N GLY A 97 14.65 5.75 -8.27
CA GLY A 97 13.23 5.64 -7.97
C GLY A 97 12.58 6.90 -7.40
N GLY A 98 13.35 7.95 -7.12
CA GLY A 98 12.84 9.21 -6.60
C GLY A 98 12.49 10.24 -7.70
N TRP A 99 11.98 11.38 -7.24
CA TRP A 99 11.83 12.60 -8.02
C TRP A 99 12.47 13.77 -7.28
N GLY A 100 13.03 14.71 -8.05
CA GLY A 100 13.60 15.96 -7.54
C GLY A 100 12.88 17.17 -8.09
N ALA A 101 12.68 18.19 -7.27
CA ALA A 101 12.16 19.50 -7.70
C ALA A 101 13.28 20.55 -7.88
N GLY A 102 14.54 20.13 -7.76
CA GLY A 102 15.71 21.00 -7.84
C GLY A 102 15.98 21.78 -6.55
N SER A 103 17.05 22.58 -6.59
CA SER A 103 17.46 23.44 -5.48
C SER A 103 16.86 24.83 -5.62
N HIS A 104 16.60 25.49 -4.49
CA HIS A 104 16.16 26.88 -4.46
C HIS A 104 17.10 27.83 -5.21
N TYR A 105 18.41 27.52 -5.22
CA TYR A 105 19.44 28.35 -5.83
C TYR A 105 19.63 28.13 -7.33
N HIS A 106 19.12 27.02 -7.89
CA HIS A 106 19.29 26.64 -9.30
C HIS A 106 17.92 26.33 -9.92
N GLN A 107 17.14 27.39 -10.15
CA GLN A 107 15.78 27.29 -10.73
C GLN A 107 15.78 27.29 -12.26
N ASP A 108 16.95 27.52 -12.87
CA ASP A 108 17.20 27.48 -14.30
C ASP A 108 17.23 26.05 -14.86
N ILE A 109 17.48 25.05 -14.01
CA ILE A 109 17.49 23.64 -14.39
C ILE A 109 16.06 23.11 -14.46
N THR A 110 15.57 22.90 -15.69
CA THR A 110 14.22 22.36 -15.95
C THR A 110 14.19 20.88 -16.28
N ASP A 111 15.36 20.26 -16.49
CA ASP A 111 15.45 18.82 -16.77
C ASP A 111 15.32 18.02 -15.46
N PRO A 112 14.27 17.18 -15.31
CA PRO A 112 14.05 16.42 -14.08
C PRO A 112 15.15 15.39 -13.80
N HIS A 113 15.95 15.01 -14.79
CA HIS A 113 17.05 14.05 -14.61
C HIS A 113 18.38 14.72 -14.26
N GLN A 114 18.44 16.05 -14.24
CA GLN A 114 19.62 16.82 -13.84
C GLN A 114 19.52 17.34 -12.39
N VAL A 115 18.48 16.97 -11.67
CA VAL A 115 18.28 17.30 -10.26
C VAL A 115 18.30 16.04 -9.41
N ASN A 116 18.82 16.16 -8.19
CA ASN A 116 18.80 15.05 -7.23
C ASN A 116 17.37 14.79 -6.75
N SER A 117 17.05 13.51 -6.55
CA SER A 117 15.81 13.10 -5.90
C SER A 117 15.78 13.59 -4.45
N ASP A 118 14.60 14.03 -4.00
CA ASP A 118 14.37 14.39 -2.60
C ASP A 118 13.11 13.69 -2.04
N PRO A 119 13.06 13.36 -0.72
CA PRO A 119 11.93 12.65 -0.15
C PRO A 119 10.61 13.41 -0.24
N ALA A 120 10.59 14.72 0.01
CA ALA A 120 9.38 15.52 -0.06
C ALA A 120 8.73 15.48 -1.45
N THR A 121 9.50 15.72 -2.51
CA THR A 121 9.04 15.66 -3.89
C THR A 121 8.59 14.24 -4.24
N THR A 122 9.40 13.24 -3.89
CA THR A 122 9.08 11.83 -4.15
C THR A 122 7.77 11.40 -3.51
N ALA A 123 7.55 11.76 -2.24
CA ALA A 123 6.31 11.46 -1.52
C ALA A 123 5.10 12.17 -2.15
N MET A 124 5.24 13.45 -2.51
CA MET A 124 4.15 14.21 -3.13
C MET A 124 3.74 13.64 -4.49
N VAL A 125 4.72 13.32 -5.34
CA VAL A 125 4.47 12.70 -6.65
C VAL A 125 3.85 11.31 -6.49
N SER A 126 4.34 10.52 -5.53
CA SER A 126 3.79 9.18 -5.26
C SER A 126 2.34 9.23 -4.78
N MET A 127 1.99 10.19 -3.92
CA MET A 127 0.60 10.42 -3.52
C MET A 127 -0.29 10.87 -4.69
N ALA A 128 0.24 11.61 -5.66
CA ALA A 128 -0.51 11.97 -6.87
C ALA A 128 -0.79 10.73 -7.73
N ILE A 129 0.20 9.84 -7.87
CA ILE A 129 0.04 8.56 -8.58
C ILE A 129 -1.01 7.67 -7.90
N LEU A 130 -0.98 7.58 -6.56
CA LEU A 130 -1.99 6.85 -5.77
C LEU A 130 -3.40 7.37 -6.02
N ARG A 131 -3.58 8.69 -6.05
CA ARG A 131 -4.88 9.33 -6.32
C ARG A 131 -5.39 9.17 -7.76
N CYS A 132 -4.60 8.57 -8.64
CA CYS A 132 -4.98 8.28 -10.02
C CYS A 132 -5.17 6.78 -10.26
N ASP A 133 -5.79 6.07 -9.32
CA ASP A 133 -6.14 4.64 -9.39
C ASP A 133 -4.93 3.70 -9.58
N ASN A 134 -3.77 4.05 -9.01
CA ASN A 134 -2.61 3.17 -8.94
C ASN A 134 -2.38 2.72 -7.50
N VAL A 135 -2.01 1.46 -7.31
CA VAL A 135 -1.69 0.88 -6.01
C VAL A 135 -0.39 0.09 -6.11
N LEU A 136 0.17 -0.36 -4.99
CA LEU A 136 1.45 -1.11 -5.01
C LEU A 136 1.37 -2.40 -5.83
N ASN A 137 0.22 -3.08 -5.81
CA ASN A 137 0.01 -4.37 -6.45
C ASN A 137 -0.81 -4.29 -7.75
N GLY A 138 -1.05 -3.09 -8.29
CA GLY A 138 -1.97 -2.91 -9.42
C GLY A 138 -2.01 -1.50 -9.99
N GLY A 139 -2.58 -1.34 -11.17
CA GLY A 139 -2.56 -0.08 -11.91
C GLY A 139 -1.37 0.04 -12.86
N LYS A 140 -1.47 0.99 -13.80
CA LYS A 140 -0.51 1.17 -14.92
C LYS A 140 0.90 1.52 -14.43
N TYR A 141 1.01 2.19 -13.29
CA TYR A 141 2.26 2.76 -12.77
C TYR A 141 2.68 2.17 -11.41
N SER A 142 2.24 0.95 -11.09
CA SER A 142 2.59 0.26 -9.85
C SER A 142 4.10 0.06 -9.69
N ILE A 143 4.83 -0.23 -10.77
CA ILE A 143 6.29 -0.43 -10.75
C ILE A 143 7.00 0.85 -10.28
N GLN A 144 6.60 2.00 -10.82
CA GLN A 144 7.17 3.31 -10.48
C GLN A 144 6.87 3.66 -9.03
N LEU A 145 5.65 3.36 -8.58
CA LEU A 145 5.24 3.57 -7.20
C LEU A 145 6.06 2.71 -6.22
N ASN A 146 6.32 1.44 -6.55
CA ASN A 146 7.18 0.57 -5.73
C ASN A 146 8.63 1.07 -5.67
N LYS A 147 9.16 1.61 -6.78
CA LYS A 147 10.50 2.23 -6.78
C LYS A 147 10.55 3.44 -5.85
N ALA A 148 9.51 4.28 -5.87
CA ALA A 148 9.42 5.44 -5.00
C ALA A 148 9.31 5.04 -3.52
N LEU A 149 8.52 3.99 -3.22
CA LEU A 149 8.44 3.41 -1.88
C LEU A 149 9.81 2.94 -1.40
N ASN A 150 10.55 2.19 -2.23
CA ASN A 150 11.89 1.71 -1.87
C ASN A 150 12.88 2.86 -1.67
N TYR A 151 12.82 3.91 -2.49
CA TYR A 151 13.63 5.11 -2.30
C TYR A 151 13.35 5.76 -0.95
N LEU A 152 12.07 5.93 -0.58
CA LEU A 152 11.68 6.56 0.68
C LEU A 152 12.05 5.69 1.89
N PHE A 153 11.88 4.37 1.81
CA PHE A 153 12.38 3.47 2.85
C PHE A 153 13.89 3.56 3.01
N ALA A 154 14.65 3.57 1.91
CA ALA A 154 16.10 3.76 2.00
C ALA A 154 16.47 5.09 2.68
N CYS A 155 15.76 6.18 2.40
CA CYS A 155 15.98 7.47 3.08
C CYS A 155 15.74 7.35 4.59
N VAL A 156 14.62 6.76 5.00
CA VAL A 156 14.28 6.58 6.43
C VAL A 156 15.28 5.66 7.13
N GLU A 157 15.60 4.51 6.55
CA GLU A 157 16.45 3.48 7.17
C GLU A 157 17.93 3.89 7.25
N THR A 158 18.39 4.77 6.36
CA THR A 158 19.79 5.24 6.35
C THR A 158 20.04 6.46 7.23
N SER A 159 18.98 7.10 7.73
CA SER A 159 19.09 8.31 8.55
C SER A 159 19.41 7.97 10.00
N ALA A 160 20.23 8.79 10.67
CA ALA A 160 20.58 8.54 12.06
C ALA A 160 19.37 8.81 12.98
N PRO A 161 19.22 8.08 14.10
CA PRO A 161 18.11 8.31 15.04
C PRO A 161 18.04 9.74 15.59
N GLU A 162 19.18 10.42 15.64
CA GLU A 162 19.33 11.79 16.16
C GLU A 162 19.07 12.85 15.09
N ASP A 163 19.00 12.45 13.81
CA ASP A 163 18.81 13.38 12.70
C ASP A 163 17.38 13.90 12.67
N ILE A 164 17.26 15.20 12.46
CA ILE A 164 15.97 15.89 12.38
C ILE A 164 15.29 15.65 11.02
N ASN A 165 16.06 15.28 9.99
CA ASN A 165 15.59 15.04 8.64
C ASN A 165 16.07 13.66 8.13
N ILE A 166 15.40 13.13 7.10
CA ILE A 166 15.65 11.82 6.50
C ILE A 166 16.49 11.87 5.22
N THR A 167 17.10 13.01 4.93
CA THR A 167 17.90 13.22 3.71
C THR A 167 19.09 14.12 3.98
N LYS A 168 20.13 13.94 3.17
CA LYS A 168 21.32 14.81 3.12
C LYS A 168 21.14 15.97 2.14
N GLU A 169 20.13 15.92 1.28
CA GLU A 169 19.80 17.05 0.39
C GLU A 169 19.30 18.24 1.21
N GLN A 170 19.81 19.43 0.90
CA GLN A 170 19.52 20.65 1.63
C GLN A 170 19.11 21.76 0.67
N ASN A 171 18.26 22.67 1.14
CA ASN A 171 17.73 23.78 0.36
C ASN A 171 17.00 23.32 -0.91
N THR A 172 16.31 22.18 -0.84
CA THR A 172 15.38 21.77 -1.90
C THR A 172 14.23 22.76 -1.98
N GLN A 173 13.57 22.83 -3.13
CA GLN A 173 12.43 23.73 -3.29
C GLN A 173 11.30 23.48 -2.27
N PRO A 174 10.93 22.21 -1.94
CA PRO A 174 9.99 21.93 -0.86
C PRO A 174 10.48 22.44 0.50
N GLN A 175 11.75 22.20 0.87
CA GLN A 175 12.29 22.59 2.18
C GLN A 175 12.22 24.10 2.42
N ILE A 176 12.57 24.91 1.41
CA ILE A 176 12.53 26.37 1.53
C ILE A 176 11.09 26.90 1.64
N LYS A 177 10.14 26.28 0.95
CA LYS A 177 8.75 26.78 0.88
C LYS A 177 7.86 26.27 2.02
N LEU A 178 8.08 25.04 2.46
CA LEU A 178 7.19 24.33 3.38
C LEU A 178 7.85 24.05 4.74
N GLY A 179 9.15 24.30 4.88
CA GLY A 179 9.93 24.11 6.10
C GLY A 179 11.00 23.04 5.94
N GLN A 180 12.09 23.18 6.71
CA GLN A 180 13.30 22.35 6.55
C GLN A 180 13.08 20.86 6.82
N ASN A 181 12.01 20.48 7.52
CA ASN A 181 11.72 19.10 7.89
C ASN A 181 10.55 18.51 7.08
N ILE A 182 10.14 19.17 5.99
CA ILE A 182 8.97 18.77 5.22
C ILE A 182 9.09 17.36 4.63
N ASP A 183 10.32 16.94 4.32
CA ASP A 183 10.64 15.60 3.84
C ASP A 183 10.09 14.52 4.77
N VAL A 184 10.28 14.68 6.08
CA VAL A 184 9.78 13.74 7.11
C VAL A 184 8.26 13.69 7.08
N VAL A 185 7.61 14.85 7.11
CA VAL A 185 6.14 14.97 7.21
C VAL A 185 5.47 14.36 5.98
N LEU A 186 5.92 14.72 4.78
CA LEU A 186 5.33 14.20 3.53
C LEU A 186 5.62 12.71 3.34
N THR A 187 6.81 12.25 3.72
CA THR A 187 7.14 10.83 3.69
C THR A 187 6.24 10.04 4.64
N SER A 188 6.05 10.49 5.88
CA SER A 188 5.11 9.84 6.81
C SER A 188 3.68 9.84 6.29
N GLN A 189 3.23 10.94 5.68
CA GLN A 189 1.90 11.01 5.07
C GLN A 189 1.74 10.00 3.91
N PHE A 190 2.73 9.92 3.02
CA PHE A 190 2.72 8.94 1.94
C PHE A 190 2.69 7.50 2.48
N LEU A 191 3.55 7.18 3.45
CA LEU A 191 3.60 5.86 4.08
C LEU A 191 2.30 5.49 4.80
N THR A 192 1.54 6.48 5.27
CA THR A 192 0.19 6.24 5.83
C THR A 192 -0.81 5.93 4.72
N ASN A 193 -0.81 6.71 3.64
CA ASN A 193 -1.77 6.56 2.54
C ASN A 193 -1.63 5.26 1.74
N ILE A 194 -0.48 4.57 1.79
CA ILE A 194 -0.27 3.30 1.08
C ILE A 194 -0.81 2.07 1.84
N LEU A 195 -1.19 2.24 3.11
CA LEU A 195 -1.66 1.15 3.97
C LEU A 195 -3.17 0.88 3.82
N ASP A 196 -3.91 1.86 3.28
CA ASP A 196 -5.35 1.82 3.04
C ASP A 196 -5.71 1.11 1.72
#